data_AF-A0A966BD61-F1
#
_entry.id   AF-A0A966BD61-F1
#
_cell.length_a   1.000
_cell.length_b   1.000
_cell.length_c   1.000
_cell.angle_alpha   90.00
_cell.angle_beta   90.00
_cell.angle_gamma   90.00
#
_symmetry.space_group_name_H-M   'P 1'
#
loop_
_entity.id
_entity.type
_entity.pdbx_description
1 polymer ?
#
loop_
_entity_poly.entity_id
_entity_poly.type
_entity_poly.pdbx_seq_one_letter_code
_entity_poly.pdbx_strand_id
1 'polypeptide(L)'
;MLTDPQSGSVAADSQTADRLRLTALVTGLIYLGWRLVFTFSGANPVMFFLLVAAEAFGMLRLWMEVSLIGDPRPVERQPKICEAPNADVVVIVTDEPASEVRAAVLSAQLTRGSGKLIIADRDNRPEVAELALRLKVERVIGSLDGDLGELIDIALSRCPSLYTLLMPADLVVLPDVLEATSGAFDDPDVGVVLCRIENTNAANAVDFGGYGEHQLRDSLMLGKAHDRGVLPWWSDMAVVRKAAIEAIGGMTHAGSAVTMSTGLRLQADGWRVADVPVVVARRLAPWSDDHHLHRWARDLYEHLAVLVDSDAPRKNEHSTRLSRSGYRAAGIHVGRSIQRIVLVGILFTTMFTSSLPLVANPIVLIVLWGAWMGSSVALRYDATRSVGFTAWIINDLLLLTTNVAVAWRALSGRPLQSRLTEPAPGRQARRIFLMVLQVGLSGALLAFSTGTLRAPHGDFATLVMFGMSVWLIVMVLQANMVPGLRQVRQNFRTFEALEVLASKSRMSVIGVSPFGIGVVSEASLEVGTRIRLAFGLPQADGELARIEVSTRVKRSSPEGTHHVAYLAFALLTDDQMDRVIEYCSVVSAMRALRDNPGVAAEGLTIADVGHD
;
A
#
# COMPACT_ATOMS: atom_id res chain seq x y z
N MET A 1 -7.73 27.01 -4.66
CA MET A 1 -8.22 27.40 -3.32
C MET A 1 -8.69 26.15 -2.60
N LEU A 2 -7.78 25.53 -1.84
CA LEU A 2 -8.06 24.42 -0.95
C LEU A 2 -8.04 25.03 0.46
N THR A 3 -9.18 25.03 1.13
CA THR A 3 -9.31 25.51 2.51
C THR A 3 -8.55 24.59 3.43
N ASP A 4 -7.58 25.17 4.13
CA ASP A 4 -6.83 24.58 5.22
C ASP A 4 -7.78 24.25 6.38
N PRO A 5 -7.95 22.98 6.79
CA PRO A 5 -8.93 22.65 7.80
C PRO A 5 -8.28 22.14 9.09
N GLN A 6 -7.20 22.73 9.63
CA GLN A 6 -6.72 22.32 10.97
C GLN A 6 -6.18 23.44 11.85
N SER A 7 -6.87 23.67 12.97
CA SER A 7 -6.25 23.96 14.28
C SER A 7 -7.27 24.09 15.43
N GLY A 8 -8.59 24.09 15.17
CA GLY A 8 -9.60 24.37 16.20
C GLY A 8 -10.49 23.23 16.73
N SER A 9 -10.56 22.05 16.10
CA SER A 9 -11.66 21.07 16.38
C SER A 9 -11.28 19.74 17.05
N VAL A 10 -9.98 19.45 17.25
CA VAL A 10 -9.52 18.08 17.58
C VAL A 10 -10.09 17.53 18.89
N ALA A 11 -10.31 18.37 19.90
CA ALA A 11 -10.82 17.92 21.21
C ALA A 11 -12.33 17.57 21.20
N ALA A 12 -13.14 18.23 20.37
CA ALA A 12 -14.58 17.96 20.25
C ALA A 12 -14.90 16.71 19.40
N ASP A 13 -13.99 16.36 18.49
CA ASP A 13 -14.12 15.18 17.61
C ASP A 13 -13.96 13.86 18.38
N SER A 14 -13.07 13.79 19.39
CA SER A 14 -12.79 12.55 20.15
C SER A 14 -14.01 11.98 20.89
N GLN A 15 -14.78 12.82 21.59
CA GLN A 15 -16.00 12.38 22.30
C GLN A 15 -17.09 11.89 21.35
N THR A 16 -17.16 12.45 20.15
CA THR A 16 -18.13 12.05 19.13
C THR A 16 -17.78 10.69 18.56
N ALA A 17 -16.49 10.47 18.25
CA ALA A 17 -15.97 9.18 17.82
C ALA A 17 -16.20 8.07 18.87
N ASP A 18 -15.95 8.35 20.15
CA ASP A 18 -16.15 7.37 21.22
C ASP A 18 -17.62 7.02 21.44
N ARG A 19 -18.54 7.99 21.33
CA ARG A 19 -19.98 7.73 21.35
C ARG A 19 -20.41 6.87 20.17
N LEU A 20 -19.88 7.12 18.97
CA LEU A 20 -20.16 6.30 17.78
C LEU A 20 -19.64 4.88 17.94
N ARG A 21 -18.42 4.70 18.45
CA ARG A 21 -17.83 3.39 18.78
C ARG A 21 -18.73 2.60 19.72
N LEU A 22 -19.13 3.21 20.84
CA LEU A 22 -20.01 2.56 21.82
C LEU A 22 -21.38 2.23 21.22
N THR A 23 -21.97 3.16 20.46
CA THR A 23 -23.27 2.97 19.82
C THR A 23 -23.24 1.80 18.83
N ALA A 24 -22.21 1.69 18.00
CA ALA A 24 -22.07 0.59 17.04
C ALA A 24 -21.92 -0.78 17.72
N LEU A 25 -21.18 -0.86 18.83
CA LEU A 25 -21.04 -2.09 19.61
C LEU A 25 -22.35 -2.48 20.30
N VAL A 26 -23.02 -1.54 20.97
CA VAL A 26 -24.27 -1.80 21.70
C VAL A 26 -25.39 -2.21 20.74
N THR A 27 -25.58 -1.46 19.65
CA THR A 27 -26.62 -1.78 18.66
C THR A 27 -26.38 -3.13 17.99
N GLY A 28 -25.13 -3.48 17.67
CA GLY A 28 -24.82 -4.79 17.12
C GLY A 28 -24.99 -5.94 18.12
N LEU A 29 -24.71 -5.73 19.42
CA LEU A 29 -24.95 -6.75 20.45
C LEU A 29 -26.44 -6.99 20.64
N ILE A 30 -27.25 -5.93 20.63
CA ILE A 30 -28.71 -6.02 20.67
C ILE A 30 -29.22 -6.77 19.44
N TYR A 31 -28.73 -6.42 18.24
CA TYR A 31 -29.09 -7.11 17.00
C TYR A 31 -28.75 -8.60 17.04
N LEU A 32 -27.52 -8.97 17.40
CA LEU A 32 -27.09 -10.37 17.48
C LEU A 32 -27.84 -11.16 18.55
N GLY A 33 -28.09 -10.55 19.71
CA GLY A 33 -28.89 -11.17 20.77
C GLY A 33 -30.32 -11.43 20.30
N TRP A 34 -30.96 -10.45 19.66
CA TRP A 34 -32.28 -10.61 19.06
C TRP A 34 -32.28 -11.70 17.97
N ARG A 35 -31.26 -11.71 17.10
CA ARG A 35 -31.10 -12.69 16.03
C ARG A 35 -31.06 -14.11 16.58
N LEU A 36 -30.24 -14.37 17.60
CA LEU A 36 -30.11 -15.71 18.18
C LEU A 36 -31.41 -16.25 18.78
N VAL A 37 -32.22 -15.38 19.39
CA VAL A 37 -33.42 -15.79 20.15
C VAL A 37 -34.67 -15.88 19.27
N PHE A 38 -34.88 -14.92 18.37
CA PHE A 38 -36.21 -14.73 17.75
C PHE A 38 -36.33 -15.15 16.29
N THR A 39 -35.22 -15.52 15.64
CA THR A 39 -35.22 -15.65 14.16
C THR A 39 -34.87 -17.05 13.64
N PHE A 40 -34.80 -18.04 14.55
CA PHE A 40 -34.49 -19.44 14.23
C PHE A 40 -35.74 -20.22 13.76
N SER A 41 -36.90 -19.95 14.34
CA SER A 41 -38.14 -20.68 14.08
C SER A 41 -38.56 -20.58 12.61
N GLY A 42 -38.51 -21.70 11.88
CA GLY A 42 -38.86 -21.77 10.45
C GLY A 42 -37.73 -21.45 9.48
N ALA A 43 -36.52 -21.17 9.96
CA ALA A 43 -35.33 -20.99 9.12
C ALA A 43 -34.64 -22.33 8.82
N ASN A 44 -33.89 -22.39 7.73
CA ASN A 44 -33.00 -23.52 7.47
C ASN A 44 -31.85 -23.54 8.51
N PRO A 45 -31.67 -24.61 9.30
CA PRO A 45 -30.70 -24.61 10.41
C PRO A 45 -29.25 -24.36 9.96
N VAL A 46 -28.82 -24.96 8.85
CA VAL A 46 -27.44 -24.83 8.36
C VAL A 46 -27.16 -23.40 7.92
N MET A 47 -28.06 -22.83 7.10
CA MET A 47 -27.92 -21.46 6.60
C MET A 47 -28.05 -20.44 7.72
N PHE A 48 -28.91 -20.71 8.72
CA PHE A 48 -29.05 -19.87 9.90
C PHE A 48 -27.74 -19.78 10.70
N PHE A 49 -27.13 -20.93 11.06
CA PHE A 49 -25.89 -20.91 11.84
C PHE A 49 -24.72 -20.32 11.06
N LEU A 50 -24.64 -20.57 9.74
CA LEU A 50 -23.63 -19.93 8.89
C LEU A 50 -23.81 -18.42 8.83
N LEU A 51 -25.06 -17.93 8.72
CA LEU A 51 -25.35 -16.50 8.69
C LEU A 51 -25.03 -15.84 10.02
N VAL A 52 -25.46 -16.44 11.14
CA VAL A 52 -25.15 -15.95 12.49
C VAL A 52 -23.65 -15.95 12.75
N ALA A 53 -22.91 -16.99 12.34
CA ALA A 53 -21.46 -17.03 12.46
C ALA A 53 -20.79 -15.92 11.63
N ALA A 54 -21.28 -15.67 10.41
CA ALA A 54 -20.81 -14.56 9.59
C ALA A 54 -21.11 -13.20 10.23
N GLU A 55 -22.30 -12.99 10.79
CA GLU A 55 -22.67 -11.75 11.49
C GLU A 55 -21.85 -11.56 12.79
N ALA A 56 -21.65 -12.62 13.56
CA ALA A 56 -20.83 -12.62 14.77
C ALA A 56 -19.35 -12.33 14.46
N PHE A 57 -18.81 -12.85 13.35
CA PHE A 57 -17.49 -12.48 12.87
C PHE A 57 -17.43 -10.99 12.49
N GLY A 58 -18.48 -10.46 11.86
CA GLY A 58 -18.61 -9.02 11.58
C GLY A 58 -18.55 -8.17 12.86
N MET A 59 -19.23 -8.61 13.92
CA MET A 59 -19.16 -7.99 15.24
C MET A 59 -17.77 -8.10 15.87
N LEU A 60 -17.15 -9.28 15.85
CA LEU A 60 -15.78 -9.48 16.35
C LEU A 60 -14.80 -8.54 15.65
N ARG A 61 -14.93 -8.39 14.34
CA ARG A 61 -14.14 -7.46 13.55
C ARG A 61 -14.38 -6.01 13.95
N LEU A 62 -15.64 -5.59 14.11
CA LEU A 62 -15.98 -4.25 14.58
C LEU A 62 -15.36 -3.98 15.95
N TRP A 63 -15.45 -4.94 16.87
CA TRP A 63 -14.82 -4.86 18.18
C TRP A 63 -13.30 -4.73 18.10
N MET A 64 -12.64 -5.50 17.24
CA MET A 64 -11.20 -5.39 17.00
C MET A 64 -10.83 -4.03 16.40
N GLU A 65 -11.57 -3.55 15.40
CA GLU A 65 -11.38 -2.22 14.80
C GLU A 65 -11.50 -1.12 15.86
N VAL A 66 -12.54 -1.12 16.69
CA VAL A 66 -12.67 -0.18 17.81
C VAL A 66 -11.52 -0.32 18.82
N SER A 67 -11.07 -1.55 19.09
CA SER A 67 -10.03 -1.85 20.08
C SER A 67 -8.62 -1.55 19.62
N LEU A 68 -8.38 -1.48 18.30
CA LEU A 68 -7.07 -1.35 17.67
C LEU A 68 -6.89 -0.04 16.89
N ILE A 69 -7.95 0.60 16.40
CA ILE A 69 -7.90 1.91 15.75
C ILE A 69 -7.74 2.99 16.82
N GLY A 70 -6.67 3.78 16.71
CA GLY A 70 -6.40 4.95 17.54
C GLY A 70 -6.77 6.24 16.81
N ASP A 71 -6.29 7.36 17.34
CA ASP A 71 -6.39 8.64 16.65
C ASP A 71 -5.30 8.74 15.58
N PRO A 72 -5.59 9.36 14.42
CA PRO A 72 -4.58 9.54 13.39
C PRO A 72 -3.44 10.40 13.93
N ARG A 73 -2.22 9.84 13.93
CA ARG A 73 -1.02 10.63 14.22
C ARG A 73 -0.72 11.50 12.99
N PRO A 74 -0.85 12.83 13.08
CA PRO A 74 -0.63 13.70 11.92
C PRO A 74 0.76 13.48 11.35
N VAL A 75 0.87 13.49 10.02
CA VAL A 75 2.16 13.47 9.36
C VAL A 75 2.77 14.86 9.50
N GLU A 76 3.94 14.94 10.12
CA GLU A 76 4.75 16.14 10.19
C GLU A 76 5.43 16.35 8.83
N ARG A 77 5.14 17.49 8.20
CA ARG A 77 5.76 17.88 6.92
C ARG A 77 7.15 18.48 7.10
N GLN A 78 7.40 19.07 8.26
CA GLN A 78 8.69 19.65 8.61
C GLN A 78 9.28 18.83 9.76
N PRO A 79 10.14 17.83 9.46
CA PRO A 79 10.84 17.11 10.52
C PRO A 79 11.69 18.06 11.35
N LYS A 80 11.79 17.78 12.65
CA LYS A 80 12.91 18.28 13.44
C LYS A 80 14.18 17.63 12.90
N ILE A 81 15.00 18.40 12.20
CA ILE A 81 16.31 17.97 11.71
C ILE A 81 17.26 17.89 12.90
N CYS A 82 17.74 16.68 13.18
CA CYS A 82 18.80 16.43 14.14
C CYS A 82 20.12 16.16 13.40
N GLU A 83 21.25 16.18 14.11
CA GLU A 83 22.54 15.82 13.51
C GLU A 83 22.47 14.40 12.95
N ALA A 84 22.81 14.25 11.67
CA ALA A 84 22.74 12.97 11.00
C ALA A 84 23.71 11.98 11.68
N PRO A 85 23.24 10.84 12.18
CA PRO A 85 24.10 9.84 12.78
C PRO A 85 24.95 9.26 11.66
N ASN A 86 26.20 8.91 11.98
CA ASN A 86 27.00 8.08 11.07
C ASN A 86 26.29 6.73 10.93
N ALA A 87 25.57 6.54 9.82
CA ALA A 87 24.76 5.37 9.56
C ALA A 87 25.04 4.83 8.16
N ASP A 88 25.09 3.51 8.03
CA ASP A 88 25.23 2.87 6.74
C ASP A 88 23.86 2.67 6.09
N VAL A 89 23.83 2.46 4.78
CA VAL A 89 22.60 2.20 4.03
C VAL A 89 22.72 0.87 3.32
N VAL A 90 21.72 0.02 3.48
CA VAL A 90 21.62 -1.28 2.81
C VAL A 90 20.37 -1.27 1.93
N VAL A 91 20.58 -1.36 0.62
CA VAL A 91 19.50 -1.51 -0.37
C VAL A 91 19.29 -2.99 -0.63
N ILE A 92 18.13 -3.50 -0.23
CA ILE A 92 17.75 -4.90 -0.33
C ILE A 92 17.02 -5.13 -1.66
N VAL A 93 17.62 -5.94 -2.53
CA VAL A 93 17.10 -6.26 -3.86
C VAL A 93 16.57 -7.69 -3.86
N THR A 94 15.31 -7.82 -4.24
CA THR A 94 14.61 -9.08 -4.45
C THR A 94 14.19 -9.22 -5.92
N ASP A 95 12.91 -9.02 -6.23
CA ASP A 95 12.33 -9.16 -7.56
C ASP A 95 12.01 -7.84 -8.28
N GLU A 96 12.50 -6.71 -7.76
CA GLU A 96 12.25 -5.37 -8.31
C GLU A 96 12.92 -5.15 -9.69
N PRO A 97 12.30 -4.40 -10.61
CA PRO A 97 12.89 -4.10 -11.90
C PRO A 97 14.16 -3.23 -11.76
N ALA A 98 15.11 -3.38 -12.69
CA ALA A 98 16.40 -2.68 -12.65
C ALA A 98 16.29 -1.14 -12.54
N SER A 99 15.22 -0.56 -13.10
CA SER A 99 14.94 0.88 -13.00
C SER A 99 14.60 1.32 -11.58
N GLU A 100 13.88 0.49 -10.81
CA GLU A 100 13.56 0.77 -9.40
C GLU A 100 14.81 0.60 -8.54
N VAL A 101 15.56 -0.49 -8.75
CA VAL A 101 16.86 -0.69 -8.07
C VAL A 101 17.80 0.49 -8.31
N ARG A 102 17.89 0.98 -9.55
CA ARG A 102 18.70 2.16 -9.90
C ARG A 102 18.23 3.42 -9.16
N ALA A 103 16.92 3.68 -9.11
CA ALA A 103 16.37 4.82 -8.38
C ALA A 103 16.63 4.73 -6.87
N ALA A 104 16.46 3.54 -6.28
CA ALA A 104 16.72 3.29 -4.86
C ALA A 104 18.20 3.55 -4.51
N VAL A 105 19.14 2.98 -5.27
CA VAL A 105 20.58 3.15 -5.04
C VAL A 105 21.01 4.62 -5.18
N LEU A 106 20.52 5.33 -6.21
CA LEU A 106 20.79 6.76 -6.37
C LEU A 106 20.26 7.58 -5.19
N SER A 107 19.03 7.29 -4.74
CA SER A 107 18.45 7.98 -3.57
C SER A 107 19.22 7.70 -2.27
N ALA A 108 19.70 6.48 -2.11
CA ALA A 108 20.53 6.09 -0.98
C ALA A 108 21.89 6.82 -0.98
N GLN A 109 22.52 7.03 -2.15
CA GLN A 109 23.76 7.81 -2.28
C GLN A 109 23.57 9.29 -1.90
N LEU A 110 22.38 9.84 -2.13
CA LEU A 110 22.06 11.23 -1.79
C LEU A 110 21.69 11.44 -0.31
N THR A 111 21.64 10.36 0.47
CA THR A 111 21.28 10.42 1.89
C THR A 111 22.38 11.11 2.70
N ARG A 112 22.04 12.22 3.37
CA ARG A 112 22.96 12.96 4.22
C ARG A 112 23.27 12.19 5.49
N GLY A 113 24.55 12.16 5.88
CA GLY A 113 25.04 11.36 7.00
C GLY A 113 25.19 9.87 6.71
N SER A 114 25.03 9.46 5.43
CA SER A 114 25.34 8.08 5.04
C SER A 114 26.84 7.84 5.03
N GLY A 115 27.27 6.77 5.69
CA GLY A 115 28.65 6.30 5.69
C GLY A 115 28.91 5.40 4.49
N LYS A 116 28.60 4.11 4.65
CA LYS A 116 28.78 3.10 3.61
C LYS A 116 27.44 2.69 2.99
N LEU A 117 27.41 2.57 1.67
CA LEU A 117 26.28 2.03 0.91
C LEU A 117 26.58 0.61 0.44
N ILE A 118 25.64 -0.32 0.68
CA ILE A 118 25.73 -1.71 0.26
C ILE A 118 24.46 -2.11 -0.49
N ILE A 119 24.62 -2.83 -1.60
CA ILE A 119 23.53 -3.48 -2.32
C ILE A 119 23.49 -4.95 -1.91
N ALA A 120 22.40 -5.37 -1.28
CA ALA A 120 22.14 -6.75 -0.88
C ALA A 120 21.27 -7.42 -1.96
N ASP A 121 21.89 -8.21 -2.83
CA ASP A 121 21.27 -8.84 -4.00
C ASP A 121 20.95 -10.31 -3.72
N ARG A 122 19.67 -10.62 -3.49
CA ARG A 122 19.21 -11.98 -3.15
C ARG A 122 19.47 -12.98 -4.27
N ASP A 123 19.17 -12.58 -5.50
CA ASP A 123 19.08 -13.51 -6.64
C ASP A 123 20.31 -13.44 -7.58
N ASN A 124 21.37 -12.74 -7.18
CA ASN A 124 22.63 -12.56 -7.92
C ASN A 124 22.42 -12.10 -9.38
N ARG A 125 21.72 -10.99 -9.56
CA ARG A 125 21.28 -10.53 -10.89
C ARG A 125 22.40 -9.81 -11.65
N PRO A 126 22.59 -10.09 -12.95
CA PRO A 126 23.66 -9.48 -13.74
C PRO A 126 23.49 -7.97 -13.88
N GLU A 127 22.25 -7.48 -14.07
CA GLU A 127 21.99 -6.03 -14.13
C GLU A 127 22.34 -5.28 -12.83
N VAL A 128 22.20 -5.94 -11.68
CA VAL A 128 22.52 -5.37 -10.36
C VAL A 128 24.03 -5.34 -10.16
N ALA A 129 24.74 -6.38 -10.63
CA ALA A 129 26.20 -6.43 -10.62
C ALA A 129 26.82 -5.32 -11.49
N GLU A 130 26.27 -5.09 -12.68
CA GLU A 130 26.71 -4.01 -13.57
C GLU A 130 26.47 -2.63 -12.93
N LEU A 131 25.29 -2.43 -12.33
CA LEU A 131 24.96 -1.19 -11.61
C LEU A 131 25.91 -0.93 -10.44
N ALA A 132 26.18 -1.95 -9.62
CA ALA A 132 27.08 -1.84 -8.48
C ALA A 132 28.52 -1.49 -8.91
N LEU A 133 29.02 -2.13 -9.97
CA LEU A 133 30.35 -1.83 -10.53
C LEU A 133 30.42 -0.39 -11.04
N ARG A 134 29.40 0.05 -11.79
CA ARG A 134 29.32 1.39 -12.39
C ARG A 134 29.29 2.49 -11.34
N LEU A 135 28.47 2.30 -10.30
CA LEU A 135 28.32 3.27 -9.20
C LEU A 135 29.38 3.10 -8.10
N LYS A 136 30.31 2.14 -8.24
CA LYS A 136 31.35 1.79 -7.25
C LYS A 136 30.77 1.51 -5.87
N VAL A 137 29.62 0.85 -5.83
CA VAL A 137 28.92 0.46 -4.59
C VAL A 137 29.23 -1.00 -4.29
N GLU A 138 29.44 -1.33 -3.01
CA GLU A 138 29.68 -2.71 -2.62
C GLU A 138 28.42 -3.55 -2.80
N ARG A 139 28.57 -4.76 -3.36
CA ARG A 139 27.48 -5.72 -3.53
C ARG A 139 27.72 -6.95 -2.67
N VAL A 140 26.69 -7.35 -1.92
CA VAL A 140 26.58 -8.60 -1.18
C VAL A 140 25.58 -9.50 -1.91
N ILE A 141 25.86 -10.79 -1.96
CA ILE A 141 25.05 -11.78 -2.68
C ILE A 141 24.44 -12.74 -1.67
N GLY A 142 23.17 -13.09 -1.87
CA GLY A 142 22.46 -14.05 -1.04
C GLY A 142 22.94 -15.50 -1.23
N SER A 143 22.55 -16.37 -0.30
CA SER A 143 22.75 -17.81 -0.43
C SER A 143 21.82 -18.40 -1.51
N LEU A 144 22.15 -19.61 -2.00
CA LEU A 144 21.35 -20.31 -3.02
C LEU A 144 19.93 -20.62 -2.55
N ASP A 145 19.73 -20.71 -1.23
CA ASP A 145 18.44 -21.00 -0.61
C ASP A 145 17.51 -19.78 -0.58
N GLY A 146 18.03 -18.58 -0.91
CA GLY A 146 17.25 -17.35 -0.99
C GLY A 146 16.83 -16.81 0.38
N ASP A 147 17.57 -17.13 1.44
CA ASP A 147 17.31 -16.64 2.79
C ASP A 147 17.62 -15.13 2.88
N LEU A 148 16.55 -14.35 3.07
CA LEU A 148 16.63 -12.91 3.19
C LEU A 148 17.25 -12.48 4.55
N GLY A 149 17.06 -13.27 5.61
CA GLY A 149 17.64 -12.99 6.92
C GLY A 149 19.16 -13.09 6.87
N GLU A 150 19.67 -14.17 6.30
CA GLU A 150 21.11 -14.38 6.08
C GLU A 150 21.72 -13.27 5.21
N LEU A 151 21.05 -12.90 4.12
CA LEU A 151 21.50 -11.81 3.26
C LEU A 151 21.65 -10.49 4.03
N ILE A 152 20.65 -10.15 4.86
CA ILE A 152 20.68 -8.93 5.67
C ILE A 152 21.79 -9.00 6.72
N ASP A 153 21.97 -10.13 7.41
CA ASP A 153 23.05 -10.31 8.39
C ASP A 153 24.44 -10.19 7.76
N ILE A 154 24.65 -10.77 6.57
CA ILE A 154 25.90 -10.59 5.83
C ILE A 154 26.11 -9.11 5.50
N ALA A 155 25.08 -8.39 5.05
CA ALA A 155 25.18 -6.96 4.76
C ALA A 155 25.52 -6.15 6.04
N LEU A 156 24.79 -6.39 7.14
CA LEU A 156 25.00 -5.73 8.44
C LEU A 156 26.41 -5.99 9.01
N SER A 157 26.96 -7.18 8.79
CA SER A 157 28.34 -7.51 9.23
C SER A 157 29.40 -6.63 8.55
N ARG A 158 29.09 -6.12 7.35
CA ARG A 158 29.99 -5.25 6.55
C ARG A 158 29.75 -3.76 6.75
N CYS A 159 28.77 -3.41 7.57
CA CYS A 159 28.44 -2.05 7.99
C CYS A 159 29.24 -1.70 9.26
N PRO A 160 30.25 -0.80 9.19
CA PRO A 160 30.99 -0.35 10.37
C PRO A 160 30.20 0.59 11.29
N SER A 161 29.14 1.22 10.80
CA SER A 161 28.39 2.25 11.52
C SER A 161 27.52 1.68 12.65
N LEU A 162 27.18 2.53 13.63
CA LEU A 162 26.32 2.16 14.77
C LEU A 162 24.86 1.94 14.37
N TYR A 163 24.43 2.63 13.32
CA TYR A 163 23.08 2.57 12.78
C TYR A 163 23.12 2.12 11.32
N THR A 164 22.06 1.47 10.87
CA THR A 164 21.93 1.07 9.46
C THR A 164 20.51 1.29 8.98
N LEU A 165 20.34 1.99 7.86
CA LEU A 165 19.09 2.10 7.15
C LEU A 165 18.90 0.86 6.27
N LEU A 166 17.90 0.04 6.58
CA LEU A 166 17.47 -1.10 5.77
C LEU A 166 16.31 -0.65 4.88
N MET A 167 16.53 -0.61 3.57
CA MET A 167 15.51 -0.21 2.61
C MET A 167 15.32 -1.23 1.47
N PRO A 168 14.08 -1.64 1.16
CA PRO A 168 13.75 -2.32 -0.09
C PRO A 168 14.10 -1.50 -1.35
N ALA A 169 14.39 -2.19 -2.45
CA ALA A 169 14.74 -1.55 -3.72
C ALA A 169 13.55 -0.93 -4.49
N ASP A 170 12.31 -1.09 -4.00
CA ASP A 170 11.11 -0.45 -4.56
C ASP A 170 10.83 0.94 -3.98
N LEU A 171 11.72 1.42 -3.11
CA LEU A 171 11.62 2.69 -2.39
C LEU A 171 12.69 3.68 -2.79
N VAL A 172 12.30 4.95 -2.72
CA VAL A 172 13.17 6.09 -2.93
C VAL A 172 13.16 6.91 -1.65
N VAL A 173 14.32 7.05 -1.02
CA VAL A 173 14.47 7.80 0.22
C VAL A 173 14.72 9.28 -0.06
N LEU A 174 14.24 10.13 0.85
CA LEU A 174 14.59 11.55 0.84
C LEU A 174 15.99 11.75 1.44
N PRO A 175 16.75 12.77 1.00
CA PRO A 175 18.10 13.03 1.51
C PRO A 175 18.19 13.27 3.02
N ASP A 176 17.09 13.71 3.65
CA ASP A 176 16.98 14.01 5.08
C ASP A 176 16.54 12.80 5.93
N VAL A 177 16.44 11.59 5.37
CA VAL A 177 15.90 10.40 6.07
C VAL A 177 16.62 10.09 7.39
N LEU A 178 17.96 10.15 7.42
CA LEU A 178 18.73 9.88 8.64
C LEU A 178 18.61 11.01 9.66
N GLU A 179 18.64 12.26 9.20
CA GLU A 179 18.44 13.44 10.06
C GLU A 179 17.07 13.41 10.74
N ALA A 180 16.02 13.07 9.99
CA ALA A 180 14.64 13.01 10.47
C ALA A 180 14.38 11.84 11.43
N THR A 181 15.11 10.74 11.30
CA THR A 181 14.91 9.52 12.13
C THR A 181 15.82 9.47 13.36
N SER A 182 16.95 10.17 13.32
CA SER A 182 18.00 10.11 14.33
C SER A 182 17.56 10.46 15.75
N GLY A 183 16.70 11.46 15.92
CA GLY A 183 16.23 11.88 17.25
C GLY A 183 15.45 10.80 18.01
N ALA A 184 14.95 9.76 17.32
CA ALA A 184 14.32 8.63 17.99
C ALA A 184 15.32 7.71 18.71
N PHE A 185 16.61 7.77 18.36
CA PHE A 185 17.67 6.97 18.99
C PHE A 185 18.29 7.64 20.22
N ASP A 186 17.85 8.85 20.59
CA ASP A 186 18.20 9.50 21.86
C ASP A 186 17.76 8.65 23.06
N ASP A 187 16.68 7.87 22.89
CA ASP A 187 16.30 6.81 23.82
C ASP A 187 17.19 5.57 23.59
N PRO A 188 18.01 5.17 24.58
CA PRO A 188 18.91 4.02 24.45
C PRO A 188 18.15 2.70 24.27
N ASP A 189 16.89 2.62 24.71
CA ASP A 189 16.07 1.41 24.60
C ASP A 189 15.46 1.24 23.19
N VAL A 190 15.56 2.26 22.33
CA VAL A 190 15.08 2.18 20.94
C VAL A 190 16.11 1.45 20.08
N GLY A 191 15.72 0.27 19.60
CA GLY A 191 16.52 -0.56 18.70
C GLY A 191 16.18 -0.37 17.22
N VAL A 192 14.92 0.00 16.91
CA VAL A 192 14.43 0.15 15.53
C VAL A 192 13.56 1.39 15.42
N VAL A 193 13.76 2.16 14.36
CA VAL A 193 12.94 3.32 14.00
C VAL A 193 12.26 3.03 12.67
N LEU A 194 10.93 2.97 12.69
CA LEU A 194 10.10 2.80 11.51
C LEU A 194 9.99 4.12 10.76
N CYS A 195 10.06 4.01 9.44
CA CYS A 195 10.02 5.14 8.53
C CYS A 195 8.66 5.21 7.84
N ARG A 196 8.00 6.38 7.87
CA ARG A 196 6.75 6.55 7.12
C ARG A 196 7.03 6.77 5.64
N ILE A 197 6.21 6.12 4.81
CA ILE A 197 6.34 6.10 3.36
C ILE A 197 5.05 6.65 2.74
N GLU A 198 5.20 7.43 1.67
CA GLU A 198 4.07 7.86 0.84
C GLU A 198 4.08 7.18 -0.54
N ASN A 199 2.91 6.82 -1.02
CA ASN A 199 2.73 6.37 -2.38
C ASN A 199 2.67 7.57 -3.35
N THR A 200 3.60 7.62 -4.31
CA THR A 200 3.73 8.69 -5.32
C THR A 200 2.47 8.96 -6.15
N ASN A 201 1.59 7.97 -6.30
CA ASN A 201 0.36 8.00 -7.10
C ASN A 201 -0.93 7.89 -6.26
N ALA A 202 -0.88 8.11 -4.94
CA ALA A 202 -2.04 7.99 -4.05
C ALA A 202 -3.24 8.88 -4.44
N ALA A 203 -3.00 10.00 -5.13
CA ALA A 203 -4.06 10.92 -5.58
C ALA A 203 -4.74 10.51 -6.90
N ASN A 204 -4.27 9.48 -7.59
CA ASN A 204 -4.78 9.09 -8.91
C ASN A 204 -5.86 7.99 -8.80
N ALA A 205 -6.91 8.09 -9.62
CA ALA A 205 -8.02 7.13 -9.71
C ALA A 205 -7.62 5.69 -10.12
N VAL A 206 -6.33 5.43 -10.35
CA VAL A 206 -5.76 4.12 -10.72
C VAL A 206 -5.10 3.43 -9.52
N ASP A 207 -5.01 4.10 -8.36
CA ASP A 207 -4.82 3.36 -7.12
C ASP A 207 -6.05 2.46 -6.99
N PHE A 208 -5.86 1.14 -7.10
CA PHE A 208 -6.95 0.17 -6.98
C PHE A 208 -7.57 0.41 -5.61
N GLY A 209 -8.71 1.11 -5.59
CA GLY A 209 -9.17 2.06 -4.57
C GLY A 209 -9.44 1.55 -3.15
N GLY A 210 -8.71 0.53 -2.70
CA GLY A 210 -8.57 0.11 -1.31
C GLY A 210 -7.11 0.04 -0.83
N TYR A 211 -6.06 0.17 -1.66
CA TYR A 211 -4.68 0.11 -1.16
C TYR A 211 -4.31 1.32 -0.29
N GLY A 212 -4.66 2.55 -0.70
CA GLY A 212 -4.56 3.73 0.16
C GLY A 212 -5.40 3.63 1.45
N GLU A 213 -6.52 2.90 1.43
CA GLU A 213 -7.33 2.63 2.64
C GLU A 213 -6.62 1.63 3.58
N HIS A 214 -6.00 0.59 3.04
CA HIS A 214 -5.18 -0.32 3.83
C HIS A 214 -4.05 0.46 4.52
N GLN A 215 -3.33 1.30 3.79
CA GLN A 215 -2.29 2.17 4.38
C GLN A 215 -2.84 3.13 5.43
N LEU A 216 -3.98 3.78 5.18
CA LEU A 216 -4.59 4.68 6.16
C LEU A 216 -5.07 3.93 7.40
N ARG A 217 -5.66 2.76 7.23
CA ARG A 217 -6.09 1.94 8.36
C ARG A 217 -4.89 1.40 9.12
N ASP A 218 -3.84 0.98 8.44
CA ASP A 218 -2.62 0.49 9.06
C ASP A 218 -1.92 1.64 9.80
N SER A 219 -1.96 2.88 9.30
CA SER A 219 -1.49 4.06 10.05
C SER A 219 -2.34 4.40 11.28
N LEU A 220 -3.66 4.16 11.23
CA LEU A 220 -4.53 4.27 12.41
C LEU A 220 -4.25 3.17 13.45
N MET A 221 -3.95 1.95 13.00
CA MET A 221 -3.52 0.84 13.87
C MET A 221 -2.15 1.16 14.50
N LEU A 222 -1.25 1.76 13.72
CA LEU A 222 0.08 2.19 14.17
C LEU A 222 -0.02 3.21 15.30
N GLY A 223 -0.94 4.17 15.22
CA GLY A 223 -1.17 5.17 16.28
C GLY A 223 -1.44 4.51 17.63
N LYS A 224 -2.38 3.55 17.69
CA LYS A 224 -2.72 2.88 18.95
C LYS A 224 -1.65 1.89 19.41
N ALA A 225 -0.96 1.24 18.48
CA ALA A 225 0.16 0.34 18.79
C ALA A 225 1.33 1.13 19.38
N HIS A 226 1.60 2.33 18.86
CA HIS A 226 2.56 3.29 19.42
C HIS A 226 2.19 3.70 20.85
N ASP A 227 0.94 4.11 21.09
CA ASP A 227 0.49 4.54 22.43
C ASP A 227 0.59 3.43 23.48
N ARG A 228 0.50 2.17 23.04
CA ARG A 228 0.68 0.99 23.90
C ARG A 228 2.14 0.56 24.05
N GLY A 229 3.07 1.13 23.27
CA GLY A 229 4.49 0.76 23.25
C GLY A 229 4.78 -0.57 22.56
N VAL A 230 3.94 -0.98 21.61
CA VAL A 230 3.96 -2.33 21.01
C VAL A 230 3.96 -2.25 19.49
N LEU A 231 4.83 -1.40 18.95
CA LEU A 231 4.92 -1.18 17.51
C LEU A 231 5.52 -2.39 16.80
N PRO A 232 4.77 -3.10 15.95
CA PRO A 232 5.35 -4.16 15.14
C PRO A 232 6.35 -3.57 14.13
N TRP A 233 7.47 -4.25 13.92
CA TRP A 233 8.36 -3.91 12.79
C TRP A 233 7.72 -4.40 11.49
N TRP A 234 7.15 -3.48 10.72
CA TRP A 234 6.61 -3.75 9.39
C TRP A 234 7.69 -3.67 8.32
N SER A 235 7.56 -4.48 7.26
CA SER A 235 8.59 -4.79 6.26
C SER A 235 9.02 -3.64 5.37
N ASP A 236 8.51 -2.42 5.57
CA ASP A 236 8.55 -1.42 4.54
C ASP A 236 9.79 -0.53 4.55
N MET A 237 10.45 -0.24 5.66
CA MET A 237 11.79 0.39 5.75
C MET A 237 12.07 0.73 7.22
N ALA A 238 13.29 0.54 7.70
CA ALA A 238 13.63 0.94 9.06
C ALA A 238 15.11 1.30 9.22
N VAL A 239 15.39 2.21 10.15
CA VAL A 239 16.74 2.40 10.66
C VAL A 239 16.91 1.51 11.89
N VAL A 240 17.96 0.71 11.92
CA VAL A 240 18.25 -0.24 13.00
C VAL A 240 19.51 0.15 13.75
N ARG A 241 19.50 -0.03 15.07
CA ARG A 241 20.68 0.04 15.93
C ARG A 241 21.40 -1.30 15.86
N LYS A 242 22.67 -1.30 15.46
CA LYS A 242 23.47 -2.52 15.28
C LYS A 242 23.50 -3.39 16.54
N ALA A 243 23.71 -2.77 17.71
CA ALA A 243 23.73 -3.45 19.01
C ALA A 243 22.40 -4.17 19.33
N ALA A 244 21.26 -3.66 18.88
CA ALA A 244 19.96 -4.29 19.12
C ALA A 244 19.79 -5.57 18.29
N ILE A 245 20.29 -5.58 17.04
CA ILE A 245 20.29 -6.78 16.19
C ILE A 245 21.31 -7.82 16.70
N GLU A 246 22.48 -7.36 17.15
CA GLU A 246 23.50 -8.25 17.75
C GLU A 246 23.00 -8.90 19.06
N ALA A 247 22.28 -8.15 19.91
CA ALA A 247 21.73 -8.65 21.17
C ALA A 247 20.78 -9.84 20.98
N ILE A 248 19.94 -9.80 19.94
CA ILE A 248 19.03 -10.90 19.62
C ILE A 248 19.67 -12.02 18.80
N GLY A 249 20.96 -11.89 18.44
CA GLY A 249 21.71 -12.88 17.67
C GLY A 249 21.47 -12.84 16.16
N GLY A 250 21.18 -11.66 15.60
CA GLY A 250 20.97 -11.47 14.16
C GLY A 250 19.50 -11.48 13.73
N MET A 251 19.31 -11.36 12.42
CA MET A 251 17.99 -11.45 11.79
C MET A 251 17.41 -12.87 11.92
N THR A 252 16.14 -13.02 11.55
CA THR A 252 15.49 -14.33 11.51
C THR A 252 15.68 -14.97 10.14
N HIS A 253 16.26 -16.17 10.11
CA HIS A 253 16.52 -16.98 8.92
C HIS A 253 15.30 -17.82 8.45
N ALA A 254 14.24 -17.85 9.27
CA ALA A 254 13.06 -18.66 9.02
C ALA A 254 12.02 -17.90 8.18
N GLY A 255 11.92 -18.27 6.90
CA GLY A 255 10.78 -17.91 6.03
C GLY A 255 10.77 -16.47 5.52
N SER A 256 9.67 -16.08 4.87
CA SER A 256 9.56 -14.76 4.21
C SER A 256 9.27 -13.59 5.18
N ALA A 257 8.97 -13.86 6.45
CA ALA A 257 8.57 -12.85 7.44
C ALA A 257 9.75 -12.31 8.29
N VAL A 258 10.91 -12.15 7.65
CA VAL A 258 12.19 -11.86 8.32
C VAL A 258 12.11 -10.66 9.26
N THR A 259 11.61 -9.52 8.81
CA THR A 259 11.53 -8.27 9.60
C THR A 259 10.55 -8.39 10.76
N MET A 260 9.36 -8.96 10.53
CA MET A 260 8.33 -9.11 11.55
C MET A 260 8.74 -10.07 12.67
N SER A 261 9.27 -11.24 12.32
CA SER A 261 9.75 -12.22 13.31
C SER A 261 10.95 -11.67 14.10
N THR A 262 11.85 -10.92 13.43
CA THR A 262 12.96 -10.24 14.10
C THR A 262 12.46 -9.15 15.05
N GLY A 263 11.48 -8.35 14.65
CA GLY A 263 10.86 -7.35 15.51
C GLY A 263 10.23 -7.94 16.77
N LEU A 264 9.61 -9.13 16.67
CA LEU A 264 9.11 -9.86 17.83
C LEU A 264 10.20 -10.32 18.79
N ARG A 265 11.34 -10.80 18.26
CA ARG A 265 12.51 -11.18 19.08
C ARG A 265 13.10 -9.96 19.78
N LEU A 266 13.23 -8.85 19.05
CA LEU A 266 13.71 -7.57 19.57
C LEU A 266 12.86 -7.07 20.74
N GLN A 267 11.53 -7.13 20.60
CA GLN A 267 10.61 -6.74 21.68
C GLN A 267 10.56 -7.72 22.85
N ALA A 268 10.83 -9.01 22.62
CA ALA A 268 10.97 -9.98 23.70
C ALA A 268 12.26 -9.73 24.50
N ASP A 269 13.34 -9.31 23.84
CA ASP A 269 14.59 -8.92 24.50
C ASP A 269 14.52 -7.55 25.22
N GLY A 270 13.36 -6.87 25.15
CA GLY A 270 13.09 -5.62 25.86
C GLY A 270 13.35 -4.34 25.06
N TRP A 271 13.86 -4.45 23.84
CA TRP A 271 14.06 -3.30 22.97
C TRP A 271 12.74 -2.74 22.44
N ARG A 272 12.74 -1.43 22.20
CA ARG A 272 11.60 -0.68 21.69
C ARG A 272 11.72 -0.41 20.20
N VAL A 273 10.56 -0.39 19.55
CA VAL A 273 10.39 0.06 18.17
C VAL A 273 9.69 1.42 18.22
N ALA A 274 10.26 2.42 17.57
CA ALA A 274 9.72 3.78 17.49
C ALA A 274 9.15 4.06 16.10
N ASP A 275 8.15 4.93 16.02
CA ASP A 275 7.59 5.47 14.76
C ASP A 275 7.76 6.98 14.77
N VAL A 276 8.47 7.49 13.76
CA VAL A 276 8.64 8.93 13.56
C VAL A 276 7.53 9.43 12.63
N PRO A 277 6.78 10.48 13.01
CA PRO A 277 5.61 10.93 12.27
C PRO A 277 5.92 11.65 10.94
N VAL A 278 7.07 11.41 10.32
CA VAL A 278 7.56 12.12 9.14
C VAL A 278 7.66 11.17 7.95
N VAL A 279 7.12 11.57 6.80
CA VAL A 279 7.34 10.83 5.55
C VAL A 279 8.77 11.08 5.07
N VAL A 280 9.54 10.00 4.95
CA VAL A 280 10.98 10.04 4.60
C VAL A 280 11.32 9.22 3.36
N ALA A 281 10.35 8.51 2.80
CA ALA A 281 10.50 7.79 1.54
C ALA A 281 9.22 7.78 0.74
N ARG A 282 9.36 7.51 -0.56
CA ARG A 282 8.23 7.31 -1.46
C ARG A 282 8.33 5.99 -2.18
N ARG A 283 7.16 5.40 -2.41
CA ARG A 283 6.97 4.18 -3.19
C ARG A 283 6.13 4.46 -4.41
N LEU A 284 6.33 3.66 -5.45
CA LEU A 284 5.37 3.54 -6.53
C LEU A 284 4.20 2.63 -6.08
N ALA A 285 2.98 3.16 -5.95
CA ALA A 285 1.82 2.29 -5.64
C ALA A 285 1.50 1.40 -6.84
N PRO A 286 0.84 0.25 -6.61
CA PRO A 286 0.60 -0.71 -7.67
C PRO A 286 -0.22 -0.09 -8.81
N TRP A 287 0.31 -0.17 -10.03
CA TRP A 287 -0.30 0.41 -11.24
C TRP A 287 -1.04 -0.64 -12.09
N SER A 288 -1.06 -1.89 -11.62
CA SER A 288 -1.84 -2.98 -12.22
C SER A 288 -2.42 -3.90 -11.16
N ASP A 289 -3.52 -4.58 -11.50
CA ASP A 289 -4.18 -5.57 -10.64
C ASP A 289 -3.21 -6.69 -10.21
N ASP A 290 -2.32 -7.12 -11.10
CA ASP A 290 -1.30 -8.11 -10.75
C ASP A 290 -0.31 -7.60 -9.71
N HIS A 291 0.26 -6.40 -9.94
CA HIS A 291 1.19 -5.79 -8.98
C HIS A 291 0.53 -5.56 -7.61
N HIS A 292 -0.76 -5.18 -7.62
CA HIS A 292 -1.53 -4.99 -6.39
C HIS A 292 -1.70 -6.31 -5.63
N LEU A 293 -2.13 -7.38 -6.33
CA LEU A 293 -2.32 -8.69 -5.72
C LEU A 293 -1.01 -9.32 -5.25
N HIS A 294 0.11 -9.15 -5.96
CA HIS A 294 1.41 -9.66 -5.55
C HIS A 294 1.88 -9.01 -4.26
N ARG A 295 1.83 -7.67 -4.21
CA ARG A 295 2.22 -6.91 -3.02
C ARG A 295 1.34 -7.31 -1.83
N TRP A 296 0.02 -7.26 -2.01
CA TRP A 296 -0.92 -7.67 -0.98
C TRP A 296 -0.70 -9.12 -0.51
N ALA A 297 -0.43 -10.05 -1.43
CA ALA A 297 -0.18 -11.45 -1.10
C ALA A 297 1.12 -11.62 -0.28
N ARG A 298 2.18 -10.88 -0.62
CA ARG A 298 3.44 -10.86 0.14
C ARG A 298 3.20 -10.34 1.55
N ASP A 299 2.59 -9.17 1.67
CA ASP A 299 2.33 -8.54 2.96
C ASP A 299 1.45 -9.46 3.84
N LEU A 300 0.33 -9.96 3.31
CA LEU A 300 -0.54 -10.87 4.05
C LEU A 300 0.17 -12.18 4.43
N TYR A 301 1.01 -12.73 3.56
CA TYR A 301 1.78 -13.93 3.85
C TYR A 301 2.74 -13.71 5.01
N GLU A 302 3.50 -12.61 5.00
CA GLU A 302 4.43 -12.25 6.08
C GLU A 302 3.70 -12.17 7.43
N HIS A 303 2.57 -11.48 7.47
CA HIS A 303 1.79 -11.36 8.70
C HIS A 303 1.26 -12.70 9.23
N LEU A 304 0.84 -13.60 8.33
CA LEU A 304 0.30 -14.91 8.72
C LEU A 304 1.41 -15.92 9.05
N ALA A 305 2.56 -15.84 8.39
CA ALA A 305 3.70 -16.71 8.63
C ALA A 305 4.23 -16.56 10.06
N VAL A 306 4.23 -15.34 10.61
CA VAL A 306 4.55 -15.05 12.02
C VAL A 306 3.68 -15.84 13.01
N LEU A 307 2.43 -16.16 12.65
CA LEU A 307 1.54 -16.94 13.52
C LEU A 307 1.91 -18.42 13.60
N VAL A 308 2.64 -18.92 12.62
CA VAL A 308 3.02 -20.33 12.46
C VAL A 308 4.49 -20.56 12.76
N ASP A 309 5.30 -19.50 12.68
CA ASP A 309 6.73 -19.51 12.93
C ASP A 309 7.08 -20.24 14.25
N SER A 310 8.00 -21.20 14.16
CA SER A 310 8.51 -21.96 15.30
C SER A 310 9.41 -21.11 16.18
N ASP A 311 10.10 -20.15 15.58
CA ASP A 311 11.18 -19.37 16.21
C ASP A 311 10.63 -18.10 16.85
N ALA A 312 9.37 -17.76 16.58
CA ALA A 312 8.68 -16.66 17.24
C ALA A 312 8.54 -16.94 18.75
N PRO A 313 9.05 -16.07 19.64
CA PRO A 313 9.19 -16.34 21.07
C PRO A 313 7.86 -16.78 21.68
N ARG A 314 7.79 -18.01 22.21
CA ARG A 314 6.55 -18.63 22.73
C ARG A 314 6.42 -18.43 24.24
N LYS A 315 5.39 -17.66 24.60
CA LYS A 315 4.71 -17.63 25.91
C LYS A 315 5.63 -17.33 27.11
N ASN A 316 5.66 -16.06 27.54
CA ASN A 316 5.34 -15.66 28.93
C ASN A 316 5.60 -14.18 29.26
N GLU A 317 6.02 -13.35 28.31
CA GLU A 317 6.17 -11.91 28.55
C GLU A 317 4.95 -11.10 28.06
N HIS A 318 4.60 -10.06 28.82
CA HIS A 318 3.47 -9.18 28.54
C HIS A 318 3.65 -8.45 27.19
N SER A 319 4.90 -8.05 26.86
CA SER A 319 5.27 -7.46 25.56
C SER A 319 4.88 -8.37 24.41
N THR A 320 5.25 -9.66 24.45
CA THR A 320 4.97 -10.63 23.39
C THR A 320 3.47 -10.86 23.17
N ARG A 321 2.63 -10.79 24.21
CA ARG A 321 1.17 -10.97 24.09
C ARG A 321 0.51 -9.81 23.36
N LEU A 322 0.91 -8.57 23.65
CA LEU A 322 0.40 -7.42 22.92
C LEU A 322 0.94 -7.38 21.49
N SER A 323 2.22 -7.70 21.26
CA SER A 323 2.78 -7.69 19.91
C SER A 323 2.04 -8.68 19.01
N ARG A 324 1.79 -9.89 19.53
CA ARG A 324 0.96 -10.92 18.86
C ARG A 324 -0.46 -10.46 18.57
N SER A 325 -1.04 -9.55 19.36
CA SER A 325 -2.38 -9.01 19.08
C SER A 325 -2.41 -8.13 17.83
N GLY A 326 -1.33 -7.39 17.56
CA GLY A 326 -1.13 -6.65 16.32
C GLY A 326 -1.07 -7.57 15.09
N TYR A 327 -0.29 -8.65 15.18
CA TYR A 327 -0.19 -9.63 14.08
C TYR A 327 -1.48 -10.44 13.85
N ARG A 328 -2.29 -10.67 14.89
CA ARG A 328 -3.63 -11.29 14.76
C ARG A 328 -4.61 -10.45 13.91
N ALA A 329 -4.36 -9.15 13.74
CA ALA A 329 -5.16 -8.31 12.85
C ALA A 329 -5.13 -8.81 11.39
N ALA A 330 -4.05 -9.49 10.97
CA ALA A 330 -3.97 -10.09 9.63
C ALA A 330 -5.01 -11.20 9.40
N GLY A 331 -5.33 -11.97 10.45
CA GLY A 331 -6.38 -12.99 10.40
C GLY A 331 -7.77 -12.41 10.09
N ILE A 332 -8.00 -11.12 10.39
CA ILE A 332 -9.25 -10.43 10.06
C ILE A 332 -9.45 -10.35 8.55
N HIS A 333 -8.39 -10.15 7.76
CA HIS A 333 -8.47 -10.08 6.31
C HIS A 333 -8.93 -11.40 5.69
N VAL A 334 -8.36 -12.49 6.17
CA VAL A 334 -8.73 -13.85 5.74
C VAL A 334 -10.16 -14.15 6.14
N GLY A 335 -10.49 -13.92 7.41
CA GLY A 335 -11.83 -14.16 7.92
C GLY A 335 -12.89 -13.32 7.21
N ARG A 336 -12.57 -12.08 6.81
CA ARG A 336 -13.44 -11.21 6.02
C ARG A 336 -13.73 -11.77 4.63
N SER A 337 -12.71 -12.31 3.95
CA SER A 337 -12.92 -13.01 2.67
C SER A 337 -13.80 -14.25 2.83
N ILE A 338 -13.56 -15.06 3.86
CA ILE A 338 -14.38 -16.25 4.17
C ILE A 338 -15.82 -15.84 4.48
N GLN A 339 -16.01 -14.82 5.32
CA GLN A 339 -17.32 -14.27 5.67
C GLN A 339 -18.10 -13.87 4.41
N ARG A 340 -17.47 -13.19 3.45
CA ARG A 340 -18.11 -12.80 2.19
C ARG A 340 -18.47 -14.00 1.32
N ILE A 341 -17.59 -14.99 1.20
CA ILE A 341 -17.89 -16.24 0.48
C ILE A 341 -19.11 -16.92 1.08
N VAL A 342 -19.21 -16.98 2.42
CA VAL A 342 -20.35 -17.54 3.13
C VAL A 342 -21.63 -16.75 2.86
N LEU A 343 -21.61 -15.42 3.00
CA LEU A 343 -22.77 -14.56 2.75
C LEU A 343 -23.27 -14.67 1.30
N VAL A 344 -22.35 -14.67 0.33
CA VAL A 344 -22.67 -14.86 -1.09
C VAL A 344 -23.23 -16.27 -1.33
N GLY A 345 -22.66 -17.29 -0.71
CA GLY A 345 -23.15 -18.67 -0.78
C GLY A 345 -24.55 -18.83 -0.19
N ILE A 346 -24.87 -18.12 0.90
CA ILE A 346 -26.21 -18.08 1.49
C ILE A 346 -27.20 -17.41 0.53
N LEU A 347 -26.83 -16.28 -0.08
CA LEU A 347 -27.68 -15.61 -1.07
C LEU A 347 -27.97 -16.55 -2.26
N PHE A 348 -26.93 -17.20 -2.78
CA PHE A 348 -27.05 -18.16 -3.87
C PHE A 348 -27.96 -19.33 -3.51
N THR A 349 -27.69 -20.02 -2.40
CA THR A 349 -28.49 -21.17 -1.95
C THR A 349 -29.95 -20.79 -1.66
N THR A 350 -30.20 -19.62 -1.07
CA THR A 350 -31.57 -19.09 -0.86
C THR A 350 -32.28 -18.89 -2.19
N MET A 351 -31.61 -18.40 -3.23
CA MET A 351 -32.21 -18.20 -4.56
C MET A 351 -32.56 -19.53 -5.24
N PHE A 352 -31.74 -20.57 -5.11
CA PHE A 352 -32.01 -21.84 -5.79
C PHE A 352 -32.96 -22.76 -5.02
N THR A 353 -32.95 -22.71 -3.69
CA THR A 353 -33.71 -23.62 -2.83
C THR A 353 -34.96 -22.99 -2.23
N SER A 354 -35.09 -21.66 -2.33
CA SER A 354 -36.14 -20.85 -1.68
C SER A 354 -36.21 -21.03 -0.16
N SER A 355 -35.18 -21.63 0.44
CA SER A 355 -35.06 -21.85 1.87
C SER A 355 -34.48 -20.61 2.53
N LEU A 356 -35.19 -20.05 3.50
CA LEU A 356 -34.78 -18.81 4.14
C LEU A 356 -33.72 -19.06 5.23
N PRO A 357 -32.65 -18.24 5.30
CA PRO A 357 -31.64 -18.31 6.37
C PRO A 357 -32.13 -17.67 7.68
N LEU A 358 -33.27 -16.96 7.63
CA LEU A 358 -33.91 -16.33 8.78
C LEU A 358 -35.39 -16.09 8.52
N VAL A 359 -36.17 -16.11 9.59
CA VAL A 359 -37.57 -15.68 9.58
C VAL A 359 -37.72 -14.61 10.66
N ALA A 360 -38.15 -13.42 10.25
CA ALA A 360 -38.28 -12.27 11.15
C ALA A 360 -39.36 -11.31 10.66
N ASN A 361 -39.88 -10.47 11.56
CA ASN A 361 -40.70 -9.33 11.17
C ASN A 361 -39.85 -8.32 10.38
N PRO A 362 -40.25 -7.94 9.15
CA PRO A 362 -39.49 -7.01 8.30
C PRO A 362 -39.13 -5.69 8.97
N ILE A 363 -40.08 -5.10 9.71
CA ILE A 363 -39.89 -3.80 10.36
C ILE A 363 -38.84 -3.90 11.46
N VAL A 364 -38.94 -4.94 12.30
CA VAL A 364 -37.98 -5.18 13.38
C VAL A 364 -36.59 -5.45 12.81
N LEU A 365 -36.50 -6.24 11.74
CA LEU A 365 -35.25 -6.50 11.05
C LEU A 365 -34.62 -5.20 10.53
N ILE A 366 -35.38 -4.37 9.80
CA ILE A 366 -34.90 -3.10 9.24
C ILE A 366 -34.40 -2.17 10.34
N VAL A 367 -35.15 -2.04 11.44
CA VAL A 367 -34.78 -1.13 12.54
C VAL A 367 -33.49 -1.59 13.22
N LEU A 368 -33.41 -2.87 13.63
CA LEU A 368 -32.25 -3.36 14.37
C LEU A 368 -31.00 -3.49 13.48
N TRP A 369 -31.17 -4.04 12.27
CA TRP A 369 -30.06 -4.14 11.31
C TRP A 369 -29.63 -2.76 10.82
N GLY A 370 -30.57 -1.87 10.53
CA GLY A 370 -30.31 -0.50 10.09
C GLY A 370 -29.61 0.33 11.15
N ALA A 371 -29.98 0.18 12.43
CA ALA A 371 -29.28 0.81 13.54
C ALA A 371 -27.82 0.34 13.65
N TRP A 372 -27.58 -0.98 13.54
CA TRP A 372 -26.24 -1.53 13.62
C TRP A 372 -25.39 -1.19 12.39
N MET A 373 -25.91 -1.36 11.17
CA MET A 373 -25.17 -1.03 9.95
C MET A 373 -24.96 0.48 9.80
N GLY A 374 -25.97 1.30 10.09
CA GLY A 374 -25.88 2.74 10.03
C GLY A 374 -24.81 3.30 10.97
N SER A 375 -24.79 2.84 12.23
CA SER A 375 -23.75 3.22 13.20
C SER A 375 -22.37 2.70 12.81
N SER A 376 -22.27 1.47 12.27
CA SER A 376 -21.01 0.90 11.79
C SER A 376 -20.44 1.66 10.58
N VAL A 377 -21.29 2.10 9.65
CA VAL A 377 -20.89 2.91 8.49
C VAL A 377 -20.50 4.32 8.92
N ALA A 378 -21.26 4.95 9.82
CA ALA A 378 -20.96 6.27 10.36
C ALA A 378 -19.61 6.29 11.08
N LEU A 379 -19.35 5.29 11.94
CA LEU A 379 -18.06 5.13 12.62
C LEU A 379 -16.90 5.02 11.63
N ARG A 380 -17.06 4.22 10.57
CA ARG A 380 -16.00 4.05 9.55
C ARG A 380 -15.77 5.33 8.77
N TYR A 381 -16.84 6.03 8.39
CA TYR A 381 -16.75 7.30 7.67
C TYR A 381 -15.98 8.34 8.50
N ASP A 382 -16.26 8.43 9.79
CA ASP A 382 -15.54 9.31 10.72
C ASP A 382 -14.05 8.92 10.85
N ALA A 383 -13.75 7.63 10.96
CA ALA A 383 -12.38 7.14 11.14
C ALA A 383 -11.50 7.29 9.89
N THR A 384 -12.01 7.03 8.68
CA THR A 384 -11.18 7.02 7.47
C THR A 384 -11.29 8.29 6.64
N ARG A 385 -12.34 9.10 6.82
CA ARG A 385 -12.60 10.39 6.14
C ARG A 385 -12.44 10.40 4.60
N SER A 386 -12.27 9.26 3.92
CA SER A 386 -11.68 9.31 2.56
C SER A 386 -12.03 8.21 1.56
N VAL A 387 -12.98 7.29 1.80
CA VAL A 387 -13.39 6.33 0.73
C VAL A 387 -14.89 6.05 0.72
N GLY A 388 -15.47 6.05 -0.48
CA GLY A 388 -16.86 5.65 -0.71
C GLY A 388 -17.08 4.15 -0.52
N PHE A 389 -18.19 3.78 0.13
CA PHE A 389 -18.59 2.40 0.45
C PHE A 389 -18.44 1.38 -0.71
N THR A 390 -18.62 1.83 -1.96
CA THR A 390 -18.50 0.99 -3.16
C THR A 390 -17.08 0.50 -3.44
N ALA A 391 -16.07 1.38 -3.35
CA ALA A 391 -14.68 1.01 -3.66
C ALA A 391 -14.16 -0.08 -2.69
N TRP A 392 -14.60 0.00 -1.43
CA TRP A 392 -14.32 -0.98 -0.40
C TRP A 392 -14.89 -2.37 -0.69
N ILE A 393 -16.10 -2.44 -1.23
CA ILE A 393 -16.71 -3.72 -1.62
C ILE A 393 -15.94 -4.32 -2.78
N ILE A 394 -15.66 -3.50 -3.79
CA ILE A 394 -14.93 -3.89 -4.99
C ILE A 394 -13.54 -4.44 -4.64
N ASN A 395 -12.72 -3.68 -3.90
CA ASN A 395 -11.38 -4.11 -3.49
C ASN A 395 -11.42 -5.49 -2.84
N ASP A 396 -12.42 -5.69 -2.00
CA ASP A 396 -12.45 -6.85 -1.16
C ASP A 396 -13.12 -8.04 -1.86
N LEU A 397 -13.89 -7.82 -2.93
CA LEU A 397 -14.19 -8.85 -3.95
C LEU A 397 -12.94 -9.23 -4.75
N LEU A 398 -12.05 -8.26 -5.03
CA LEU A 398 -10.80 -8.49 -5.75
C LEU A 398 -9.79 -9.33 -4.96
N LEU A 399 -9.84 -9.26 -3.62
CA LEU A 399 -8.91 -9.96 -2.71
C LEU A 399 -9.45 -11.30 -2.16
N LEU A 400 -10.72 -11.65 -2.40
CA LEU A 400 -11.40 -12.83 -1.83
C LEU A 400 -10.55 -14.12 -1.88
N THR A 401 -10.22 -14.57 -3.08
CA THR A 401 -9.54 -15.84 -3.31
C THR A 401 -8.05 -15.76 -3.04
N THR A 402 -7.44 -14.57 -3.22
CA THR A 402 -6.03 -14.32 -2.87
C THR A 402 -5.82 -14.48 -1.37
N ASN A 403 -6.68 -13.88 -0.54
CA ASN A 403 -6.58 -14.01 0.92
C ASN A 403 -6.66 -15.47 1.37
N VAL A 404 -7.61 -16.24 0.82
CA VAL A 404 -7.79 -17.65 1.17
C VAL A 404 -6.60 -18.49 0.68
N ALA A 405 -6.12 -18.26 -0.55
CA ALA A 405 -4.99 -19.00 -1.11
C ALA A 405 -3.68 -18.71 -0.36
N VAL A 406 -3.44 -17.45 0.00
CA VAL A 406 -2.27 -17.03 0.78
C VAL A 406 -2.34 -17.61 2.19
N ALA A 407 -3.50 -17.52 2.85
CA ALA A 407 -3.69 -18.09 4.18
C ALA A 407 -3.46 -19.60 4.20
N TRP A 408 -3.98 -20.32 3.21
CA TRP A 408 -3.72 -21.76 3.07
C TRP A 408 -2.23 -22.06 2.96
N ARG A 409 -1.47 -21.30 2.15
CA ARG A 409 -0.02 -21.49 2.00
C ARG A 409 0.74 -21.20 3.28
N ALA A 410 0.46 -20.05 3.92
CA ALA A 410 1.13 -19.63 5.16
C ALA A 410 0.86 -20.63 6.29
N LEU A 411 -0.40 -21.02 6.50
CA LEU A 411 -0.79 -21.97 7.55
C LEU A 411 -0.29 -23.40 7.29
N SER A 412 -0.02 -23.74 6.03
CA SER A 412 0.57 -25.04 5.64
C SER A 412 2.11 -25.03 5.66
N GLY A 413 2.76 -23.93 6.05
CA GLY A 413 4.22 -23.79 6.03
C GLY A 413 4.83 -23.85 4.62
N ARG A 414 4.04 -23.55 3.57
CA ARG A 414 4.53 -23.57 2.19
C ARG A 414 5.03 -22.18 1.80
N PRO A 415 6.19 -22.06 1.13
CA PRO A 415 6.73 -20.77 0.73
C PRO A 415 5.81 -20.07 -0.28
N LEU A 416 5.73 -18.75 -0.17
CA LEU A 416 5.07 -17.93 -1.20
C LEU A 416 6.04 -17.75 -2.38
N GLN A 417 5.97 -18.64 -3.35
CA GLN A 417 6.52 -18.36 -4.69
C GLN A 417 5.59 -17.34 -5.35
N SER A 418 5.93 -16.06 -5.21
CA SER A 418 5.26 -14.93 -5.84
C SER A 418 6.33 -14.05 -6.45
N ARG A 419 6.68 -14.30 -7.70
CA ARG A 419 7.47 -13.36 -8.50
C ARG A 419 6.51 -12.38 -9.17
N LEU A 420 6.85 -11.10 -9.23
CA LEU A 420 6.11 -10.08 -9.99
C LEU A 420 5.83 -10.46 -11.46
N THR A 421 6.61 -11.38 -12.03
CA THR A 421 6.47 -11.87 -13.42
C THR A 421 5.43 -12.98 -13.59
N GLU A 422 4.97 -13.60 -12.51
CA GLU A 422 4.00 -14.71 -12.55
C GLU A 422 2.57 -14.19 -12.33
N PRO A 423 1.51 -14.94 -12.66
CA PRO A 423 0.16 -14.54 -12.28
C PRO A 423 -0.02 -14.64 -10.75
N ALA A 424 -0.55 -13.58 -10.15
CA ALA A 424 -0.76 -13.50 -8.70
C ALA A 424 -1.59 -14.68 -8.13
N PRO A 425 -1.28 -15.13 -6.91
CA PRO A 425 -1.96 -16.26 -6.29
C PRO A 425 -3.46 -15.98 -6.14
N GLY A 426 -4.28 -16.96 -6.52
CA GLY A 426 -5.74 -16.86 -6.42
C GLY A 426 -6.41 -16.04 -7.53
N ARG A 427 -5.67 -15.41 -8.46
CA ARG A 427 -6.26 -14.59 -9.53
C ARG A 427 -7.16 -15.36 -10.49
N GLN A 428 -6.73 -16.55 -10.94
CA GLN A 428 -7.56 -17.40 -11.81
C GLN A 428 -8.81 -17.87 -11.08
N ALA A 429 -8.66 -18.34 -9.83
CA ALA A 429 -9.77 -18.73 -8.98
C ALA A 429 -10.77 -17.57 -8.78
N ARG A 430 -10.28 -16.33 -8.64
CA ARG A 430 -11.12 -15.12 -8.56
C ARG A 430 -11.98 -14.96 -9.80
N ARG A 431 -11.37 -15.02 -10.99
CA ARG A 431 -12.09 -14.84 -12.27
C ARG A 431 -13.18 -15.89 -12.43
N ILE A 432 -12.86 -17.15 -12.14
CA ILE A 432 -13.83 -18.26 -12.19
C ILE A 432 -14.94 -18.02 -11.16
N PHE A 433 -14.61 -17.68 -9.92
CA PHE A 433 -15.58 -17.43 -8.85
C PHE A 433 -16.53 -16.29 -9.20
N LEU A 434 -16.02 -15.14 -9.63
CA LEU A 434 -16.84 -13.98 -10.01
C LEU A 434 -17.70 -14.28 -11.24
N MET A 435 -17.19 -15.05 -12.20
CA MET A 435 -17.96 -15.47 -13.38
C MET A 435 -19.10 -16.41 -13.00
N VAL A 436 -18.83 -17.45 -12.20
CA VAL A 436 -19.85 -18.39 -11.71
C VAL A 436 -20.91 -17.65 -10.91
N LEU A 437 -20.48 -16.72 -10.04
CA LEU A 437 -21.39 -15.90 -9.25
C LEU A 437 -22.30 -15.04 -10.14
N GLN A 438 -21.72 -14.33 -11.12
CA GLN A 438 -22.47 -13.45 -12.02
C GLN A 438 -23.45 -14.24 -12.89
N VAL A 439 -22.99 -15.31 -13.55
CA VAL A 439 -23.83 -16.18 -14.38
C VAL A 439 -24.93 -16.84 -13.55
N GLY A 440 -24.58 -17.36 -12.38
CA GLY A 440 -25.52 -18.05 -11.51
C GLY A 440 -26.59 -17.13 -10.91
N LEU A 441 -26.23 -15.93 -10.47
CA LEU A 441 -27.22 -14.94 -10.00
C LEU A 441 -28.10 -14.45 -11.14
N SER A 442 -27.52 -14.19 -12.32
CA SER A 442 -28.29 -13.73 -13.49
C SER A 442 -29.26 -14.83 -13.97
N GLY A 443 -28.81 -16.08 -13.98
CA GLY A 443 -29.64 -17.25 -14.28
C GLY A 443 -30.75 -17.45 -13.25
N ALA A 444 -30.45 -17.29 -11.96
CA ALA A 444 -31.46 -17.37 -10.91
C ALA A 444 -32.52 -16.26 -11.08
N LEU A 445 -32.10 -15.02 -11.31
CA LEU A 445 -33.02 -13.90 -11.55
C LEU A 445 -33.93 -14.13 -12.77
N LEU A 446 -33.38 -14.64 -13.87
CA LEU A 446 -34.15 -15.00 -15.06
C LEU A 446 -35.13 -16.16 -14.78
N ALA A 447 -34.69 -17.16 -14.03
CA ALA A 447 -35.52 -18.29 -13.63
C ALA A 447 -36.69 -17.84 -12.73
N PHE A 448 -36.47 -16.87 -11.85
CA PHE A 448 -37.53 -16.22 -11.09
C PHE A 448 -38.49 -15.42 -11.97
N SER A 449 -37.99 -14.60 -12.90
CA SER A 449 -38.85 -13.79 -13.78
C SER A 449 -39.71 -14.65 -14.72
N THR A 450 -39.23 -15.84 -15.07
CA THR A 450 -39.96 -16.81 -15.92
C THR A 450 -40.85 -17.76 -15.12
N GLY A 451 -40.84 -17.67 -13.78
CA GLY A 451 -41.64 -18.54 -12.90
C GLY A 451 -41.15 -19.98 -12.80
N THR A 452 -39.94 -20.28 -13.27
CA THR A 452 -39.35 -21.64 -13.21
C THR A 452 -38.83 -21.98 -11.82
N LEU A 453 -38.33 -20.97 -11.07
CA LEU A 453 -38.03 -21.09 -9.64
C LEU A 453 -39.16 -20.46 -8.81
N ARG A 454 -39.53 -21.13 -7.71
CA ARG A 454 -40.57 -20.64 -6.79
C ARG A 454 -40.01 -19.53 -5.91
N ALA A 455 -40.68 -18.38 -5.87
CA ALA A 455 -40.33 -17.30 -4.96
C ALA A 455 -40.23 -17.81 -3.50
N PRO A 456 -39.26 -17.31 -2.71
CA PRO A 456 -39.25 -17.53 -1.26
C PRO A 456 -40.59 -17.07 -0.66
N HIS A 457 -41.06 -17.75 0.38
CA HIS A 457 -42.31 -17.38 1.03
C HIS A 457 -42.23 -15.96 1.63
N GLY A 458 -43.02 -15.03 1.07
CA GLY A 458 -43.16 -13.65 1.52
C GLY A 458 -42.64 -12.62 0.52
N ASP A 459 -43.48 -11.63 0.20
CA ASP A 459 -43.19 -10.56 -0.77
C ASP A 459 -41.94 -9.75 -0.39
N PHE A 460 -41.76 -9.51 0.90
CA PHE A 460 -40.60 -8.79 1.43
C PHE A 460 -39.28 -9.55 1.23
N ALA A 461 -39.26 -10.86 1.52
CA ALA A 461 -38.05 -11.67 1.35
C ALA A 461 -37.64 -11.74 -0.12
N THR A 462 -38.61 -11.89 -1.02
CA THR A 462 -38.39 -11.88 -2.47
C THR A 462 -37.79 -10.54 -2.93
N LEU A 463 -38.34 -9.42 -2.46
CA LEU A 463 -37.83 -8.08 -2.79
C LEU A 463 -36.38 -7.87 -2.34
N VAL A 464 -36.07 -8.24 -1.08
CA VAL A 464 -34.71 -8.10 -0.52
C VAL A 464 -33.71 -8.95 -1.30
N MET A 465 -34.06 -10.20 -1.61
CA MET A 465 -33.19 -11.10 -2.37
C MET A 465 -32.94 -10.61 -3.78
N PHE A 466 -33.97 -10.08 -4.47
CA PHE A 466 -33.83 -9.50 -5.80
C PHE A 466 -32.92 -8.27 -5.76
N GLY A 467 -33.18 -7.35 -4.81
CA GLY A 467 -32.38 -6.14 -4.62
C GLY A 467 -30.90 -6.46 -4.34
N MET A 468 -30.63 -7.39 -3.42
CA MET A 468 -29.27 -7.82 -3.10
C MET A 468 -28.58 -8.51 -4.28
N SER A 469 -29.31 -9.31 -5.07
CA SER A 469 -28.76 -9.99 -6.25
C SER A 469 -28.40 -8.99 -7.35
N VAL A 470 -29.28 -8.05 -7.66
CA VAL A 470 -29.01 -6.98 -8.63
C VAL A 470 -27.82 -6.14 -8.17
N TRP A 471 -27.82 -5.73 -6.90
CA TRP A 471 -26.73 -4.97 -6.31
C TRP A 471 -25.39 -5.72 -6.41
N LEU A 472 -25.37 -7.00 -6.05
CA LEU A 472 -24.16 -7.82 -6.12
C LEU A 472 -23.68 -8.02 -7.57
N ILE A 473 -24.59 -8.19 -8.55
CA ILE A 473 -24.23 -8.24 -9.97
C ILE A 473 -23.56 -6.93 -10.41
N VAL A 474 -24.09 -5.77 -10.00
CA VAL A 474 -23.49 -4.47 -10.30
C VAL A 474 -22.09 -4.36 -9.68
N MET A 475 -21.91 -4.78 -8.43
CA MET A 475 -20.60 -4.78 -7.76
C MET A 475 -19.59 -5.70 -8.47
N VAL A 476 -20.01 -6.89 -8.91
CA VAL A 476 -19.16 -7.84 -9.65
C VAL A 476 -18.80 -7.30 -11.03
N LEU A 477 -19.76 -6.66 -11.73
CA LEU A 477 -19.49 -6.01 -13.01
C LEU A 477 -18.46 -4.89 -12.86
N GLN A 478 -18.60 -4.03 -11.85
CA GLN A 478 -17.62 -2.99 -11.54
C GLN A 478 -16.25 -3.59 -11.19
N ALA A 479 -16.21 -4.65 -10.38
CA ALA A 479 -14.97 -5.35 -10.05
C ALA A 479 -14.29 -5.97 -11.28
N ASN A 480 -15.04 -6.43 -12.27
CA ASN A 480 -14.48 -6.94 -13.54
C ASN A 480 -13.97 -5.82 -14.46
N MET A 481 -14.50 -4.60 -14.35
CA MET A 481 -14.05 -3.43 -15.13
C MET A 481 -12.75 -2.83 -14.58
N VAL A 482 -12.52 -2.94 -13.27
CA VAL A 482 -11.34 -2.37 -12.60
C VAL A 482 -10.00 -2.91 -13.15
N PRO A 483 -9.80 -4.23 -13.37
CA PRO A 483 -8.61 -4.75 -14.05
C PRO A 483 -8.41 -4.25 -15.49
N GLY A 484 -9.47 -3.73 -16.12
CA GLY A 484 -9.43 -3.11 -17.45
C GLY A 484 -8.86 -1.69 -17.44
N LEU A 485 -8.84 -1.02 -16.28
CA LEU A 485 -8.13 0.24 -16.06
C LEU A 485 -6.63 -0.04 -15.94
N ARG A 486 -6.01 -0.41 -17.06
CA ARG A 486 -4.56 -0.58 -17.13
C ARG A 486 -3.90 0.78 -17.24
N GLN A 487 -3.03 1.08 -16.29
CA GLN A 487 -2.04 2.11 -16.52
C GLN A 487 -1.02 1.60 -17.55
N VAL A 488 -1.14 2.08 -18.79
CA VAL A 488 -0.19 1.77 -19.87
C VAL A 488 1.19 2.43 -19.63
N ARG A 489 1.27 3.37 -18.68
CA ARG A 489 2.48 4.16 -18.40
C ARG A 489 3.36 3.43 -17.38
N GLN A 490 4.60 3.11 -17.78
CA GLN A 490 5.59 2.42 -16.96
C GLN A 490 6.16 3.28 -15.81
N ASN A 491 6.12 4.62 -15.92
CA ASN A 491 6.51 5.54 -14.84
C ASN A 491 5.58 6.76 -14.81
N PHE A 492 5.31 7.28 -13.60
CA PHE A 492 4.53 8.51 -13.42
C PHE A 492 5.33 9.75 -13.82
N ARG A 493 4.60 10.79 -14.25
CA ARG A 493 5.19 12.09 -14.54
C ARG A 493 5.12 12.94 -13.28
N THR A 494 6.20 13.62 -12.97
CA THR A 494 6.19 14.74 -12.04
C THR A 494 5.56 15.92 -12.77
N PHE A 495 4.51 16.53 -12.20
CA PHE A 495 3.86 17.68 -12.81
C PHE A 495 4.62 18.94 -12.44
N GLU A 496 5.31 19.54 -13.40
CA GLU A 496 5.99 20.81 -13.21
C GLU A 496 5.97 21.64 -14.48
N ALA A 497 5.86 22.96 -14.30
CA ALA A 497 6.03 23.98 -15.33
C ALA A 497 7.53 24.33 -15.46
N LEU A 498 8.31 23.44 -16.08
CA LEU A 498 9.68 23.75 -16.53
C LEU A 498 9.62 24.34 -17.94
N GLU A 499 10.35 25.41 -18.24
CA GLU A 499 10.53 25.85 -19.63
C GLU A 499 11.63 25.02 -20.30
N VAL A 500 11.36 24.51 -21.50
CA VAL A 500 12.31 23.73 -22.30
C VAL A 500 12.49 24.36 -23.66
N LEU A 501 13.74 24.39 -24.13
CA LEU A 501 14.09 24.88 -25.45
C LEU A 501 14.23 23.70 -26.42
N ALA A 502 13.38 23.66 -27.44
CA ALA A 502 13.53 22.71 -28.55
C ALA A 502 13.69 23.47 -29.86
N SER A 503 14.79 23.23 -30.57
CA SER A 503 15.00 23.72 -31.94
C SER A 503 14.64 25.21 -32.15
N LYS A 504 14.96 26.08 -31.17
CA LYS A 504 14.70 27.54 -31.13
C LYS A 504 13.28 27.99 -30.76
N SER A 505 12.39 27.08 -30.36
CA SER A 505 11.06 27.42 -29.82
C SER A 505 10.98 27.08 -28.33
N ARG A 506 10.43 28.00 -27.52
CA ARG A 506 10.14 27.75 -26.10
C ARG A 506 8.91 26.85 -25.99
N MET A 507 9.03 25.80 -25.19
CA MET A 507 7.93 24.89 -24.85
C MET A 507 7.80 24.85 -23.34
N SER A 508 6.56 24.74 -22.85
CA SER A 508 6.31 24.52 -21.43
C SER A 508 6.21 23.02 -21.16
N VAL A 509 6.96 22.51 -20.20
CA VAL A 509 6.86 21.12 -19.75
C VAL A 509 5.63 20.99 -18.87
N ILE A 510 4.93 19.87 -19.05
CA ILE A 510 3.80 19.47 -18.20
C ILE A 510 4.22 18.32 -17.29
N GLY A 511 5.21 17.54 -17.71
CA GLY A 511 5.85 16.61 -16.79
C GLY A 511 6.95 15.75 -17.40
N VAL A 512 7.82 15.28 -16.52
CA VAL A 512 9.03 14.52 -16.85
C VAL A 512 8.89 13.09 -16.32
N SER A 513 9.35 12.12 -17.10
CA SER A 513 9.56 10.74 -16.64
C SER A 513 10.91 10.23 -17.14
N PRO A 514 11.44 9.13 -16.58
CA PRO A 514 12.68 8.50 -17.07
C PRO A 514 12.65 8.11 -18.55
N PHE A 515 11.47 8.04 -19.16
CA PHE A 515 11.29 7.62 -20.56
C PHE A 515 10.99 8.79 -21.53
N GLY A 516 10.68 9.98 -21.01
CA GLY A 516 10.36 11.12 -21.87
C GLY A 516 9.71 12.30 -21.15
N ILE A 517 9.36 13.31 -21.94
CA ILE A 517 8.84 14.59 -21.45
C ILE A 517 7.51 14.90 -22.15
N GLY A 518 6.53 15.35 -21.37
CA GLY A 518 5.30 15.97 -21.88
C GLY A 518 5.49 17.47 -22.01
N VAL A 519 5.18 18.03 -23.18
CA VAL A 519 5.34 19.46 -23.47
C VAL A 519 4.06 20.06 -24.05
N VAL A 520 3.83 21.34 -23.78
CA VAL A 520 2.92 22.24 -24.49
C VAL A 520 3.76 23.07 -25.46
N SER A 521 3.36 23.06 -26.73
CA SER A 521 3.97 23.84 -27.80
C SER A 521 2.89 24.66 -28.50
N GLU A 522 3.21 25.89 -28.91
CA GLU A 522 2.33 26.66 -29.81
C GLU A 522 2.37 26.13 -31.24
N ALA A 523 3.49 25.52 -31.64
CA ALA A 523 3.65 24.89 -32.94
C ALA A 523 3.17 23.44 -32.92
N SER A 524 2.52 23.01 -34.01
CA SER A 524 2.15 21.60 -34.22
C SER A 524 3.41 20.74 -34.36
N LEU A 525 3.49 19.68 -33.56
CA LEU A 525 4.56 18.69 -33.60
C LEU A 525 4.03 17.42 -34.27
N GLU A 526 4.58 17.06 -35.43
CA GLU A 526 4.20 15.84 -36.14
C GLU A 526 4.68 14.58 -35.41
N VAL A 527 3.83 13.56 -35.37
CA VAL A 527 4.15 12.28 -34.73
C VAL A 527 5.23 11.56 -35.55
N GLY A 528 6.30 11.15 -34.87
CA GLY A 528 7.45 10.47 -35.47
C GLY A 528 8.66 11.37 -35.70
N THR A 529 8.49 12.69 -35.65
CA THR A 529 9.57 13.67 -35.84
C THR A 529 10.61 13.57 -34.74
N ARG A 530 11.89 13.70 -35.11
CA ARG A 530 13.02 13.75 -34.17
C ARG A 530 13.32 15.20 -33.81
N ILE A 531 13.40 15.47 -32.52
CA ILE A 531 13.65 16.82 -31.99
C ILE A 531 14.81 16.73 -31.00
N ARG A 532 15.79 17.62 -31.13
CA ARG A 532 16.82 17.78 -30.08
C ARG A 532 16.26 18.70 -29.01
N LEU A 533 16.25 18.21 -27.77
CA LEU A 533 15.86 18.97 -26.59
C LEU A 533 17.10 19.28 -25.77
N ALA A 534 17.19 20.51 -25.28
CA ALA A 534 18.11 20.91 -24.24
C ALA A 534 17.29 21.47 -23.07
N PHE A 535 17.49 20.91 -21.88
CA PHE A 535 16.78 21.34 -20.67
C PHE A 535 17.65 21.22 -19.43
N GLY A 536 17.42 22.09 -18.46
CA GLY A 536 18.05 22.03 -17.15
C GLY A 536 17.16 21.33 -16.14
N LEU A 537 17.68 20.31 -15.47
CA LEU A 537 16.99 19.69 -14.33
C LEU A 537 17.68 20.09 -13.02
N PRO A 538 16.93 20.66 -12.06
CA PRO A 538 17.46 20.89 -10.73
C PRO A 538 17.77 19.54 -10.07
N GLN A 539 18.94 19.44 -9.45
CA GLN A 539 19.40 18.26 -8.73
C GLN A 539 19.21 18.46 -7.22
N ALA A 540 19.39 17.39 -6.43
CA ALA A 540 19.20 17.44 -4.98
C ALA A 540 20.25 18.32 -4.25
N ASP A 541 21.42 18.52 -4.87
CA ASP A 541 22.48 19.42 -4.43
C ASP A 541 22.22 20.91 -4.74
N GLY A 542 21.16 21.20 -5.51
CA GLY A 542 20.82 22.55 -5.97
C GLY A 542 21.47 22.96 -7.30
N GLU A 543 22.34 22.12 -7.89
CA GLU A 543 22.91 22.37 -9.21
C GLU A 543 21.88 22.10 -10.32
N LEU A 544 22.09 22.75 -11.47
CA LEU A 544 21.24 22.58 -12.65
C LEU A 544 21.96 21.69 -13.66
N ALA A 545 21.53 20.42 -13.76
CA ALA A 545 22.09 19.48 -14.73
C ALA A 545 21.54 19.79 -16.14
N ARG A 546 22.42 20.17 -17.06
CA ARG A 546 22.06 20.38 -18.48
C ARG A 546 21.99 19.04 -19.20
N ILE A 547 20.81 18.70 -19.71
CA ILE A 547 20.55 17.48 -20.45
C ILE A 547 20.26 17.82 -21.90
N GLU A 548 21.06 17.25 -22.80
CA GLU A 548 20.87 17.35 -24.24
C GLU A 548 20.61 15.98 -24.82
N VAL A 549 19.42 15.80 -25.42
CA VAL A 549 18.97 14.48 -25.87
C VAL A 549 18.15 14.58 -27.15
N SER A 550 18.31 13.58 -28.02
CA SER A 550 17.43 13.40 -29.16
C SER A 550 16.15 12.69 -28.72
N THR A 551 15.01 13.30 -29.03
CA THR A 551 13.69 12.79 -28.68
C THR A 551 12.87 12.52 -29.92
N ARG A 552 11.85 11.66 -29.77
CA ARG A 552 10.89 11.33 -30.81
C ARG A 552 9.48 11.65 -30.34
N VAL A 553 8.73 12.40 -31.15
CA VAL A 553 7.31 12.69 -30.88
C VAL A 553 6.53 11.39 -30.98
N LYS A 554 5.99 10.88 -29.86
CA LYS A 554 5.15 9.67 -29.84
C LYS A 554 3.65 9.99 -29.91
N ARG A 555 3.25 11.14 -29.39
CA ARG A 555 1.86 11.60 -29.40
C ARG A 555 1.86 13.11 -29.50
N SER A 556 0.91 13.64 -30.25
CA SER A 556 0.62 15.07 -30.37
C SER A 556 -0.89 15.21 -30.45
N SER A 557 -1.47 16.08 -29.62
CA SER A 557 -2.91 16.35 -29.58
C SER A 557 -3.13 17.85 -29.56
N PRO A 558 -4.00 18.41 -30.41
CA PRO A 558 -4.40 19.81 -30.28
C PRO A 558 -5.30 19.98 -29.05
N GLU A 559 -5.07 21.05 -28.29
CA GLU A 559 -5.85 21.46 -27.13
C GLU A 559 -6.03 22.98 -27.17
N GLY A 560 -7.09 23.45 -27.84
CA GLY A 560 -7.32 24.87 -28.09
C GLY A 560 -6.28 25.46 -29.05
N THR A 561 -5.58 26.52 -28.61
CA THR A 561 -4.51 27.22 -29.34
C THR A 561 -3.13 26.58 -29.17
N HIS A 562 -3.02 25.52 -28.36
CA HIS A 562 -1.77 24.85 -28.06
C HIS A 562 -1.80 23.38 -28.47
N HIS A 563 -0.62 22.81 -28.65
CA HIS A 563 -0.41 21.38 -28.92
C HIS A 563 0.26 20.72 -27.72
N VAL A 564 -0.38 19.69 -27.18
CA VAL A 564 0.20 18.84 -26.14
C VAL A 564 0.87 17.64 -26.79
N ALA A 565 2.18 17.54 -26.63
CA ALA A 565 2.98 16.46 -27.20
C ALA A 565 3.72 15.65 -26.13
N TYR A 566 3.98 14.39 -26.43
CA TYR A 566 4.88 13.53 -25.66
C TYR A 566 6.12 13.19 -26.49
N LEU A 567 7.27 13.56 -25.96
CA LEU A 567 8.60 13.38 -26.53
C LEU A 567 9.27 12.23 -25.78
N ALA A 568 9.45 11.08 -26.44
CA ALA A 568 10.17 9.95 -25.85
C ALA A 568 11.68 10.09 -26.10
N PHE A 569 12.50 9.80 -25.08
CA PHE A 569 13.95 9.78 -25.24
C PHE A 569 14.39 8.64 -26.18
N ALA A 570 15.28 8.92 -27.14
CA ALA A 570 15.76 7.89 -28.07
C ALA A 570 16.86 7.02 -27.44
N LEU A 571 17.84 7.66 -26.81
CA LEU A 571 18.89 7.03 -26.00
C LEU A 571 19.43 8.10 -25.06
N LEU A 572 19.45 7.82 -23.75
CA LEU A 572 20.15 8.62 -22.76
C LEU A 572 21.48 7.94 -22.46
N THR A 573 22.53 8.72 -22.20
CA THR A 573 23.72 8.18 -21.55
C THR A 573 23.37 7.77 -20.11
N ASP A 574 24.18 6.90 -19.50
CA ASP A 574 23.92 6.49 -18.13
C ASP A 574 23.91 7.68 -17.15
N ASP A 575 24.84 8.63 -17.31
CA ASP A 575 24.87 9.83 -16.48
C ASP A 575 23.59 10.67 -16.65
N GLN A 576 23.15 10.91 -17.89
CA GLN A 576 21.89 11.63 -18.13
C GLN A 576 20.68 10.89 -17.55
N MET A 577 20.66 9.56 -17.66
CA MET A 577 19.59 8.75 -17.09
C MET A 577 19.57 8.83 -15.56
N ASP A 578 20.74 8.80 -14.89
CA ASP A 578 20.83 8.97 -13.43
C ASP A 578 20.27 10.33 -13.00
N ARG A 579 20.64 11.42 -13.70
CA ARG A 579 20.15 12.78 -13.42
C ARG A 579 18.64 12.94 -13.64
N VAL A 580 18.08 12.28 -14.64
CA VAL A 580 16.62 12.27 -14.85
C VAL A 580 15.92 11.47 -13.75
N ILE A 581 16.46 10.30 -13.37
CA ILE A 581 15.89 9.46 -12.32
C ILE A 581 15.94 10.17 -10.97
N GLU A 582 17.06 10.80 -10.62
CA GLU A 582 17.23 11.62 -9.42
C GLU A 582 16.15 12.69 -9.34
N TYR A 583 15.99 13.48 -10.40
CA TYR A 583 14.99 14.54 -10.42
C TYR A 583 13.56 13.98 -10.29
N CYS A 584 13.23 12.95 -11.08
CA CYS A 584 11.89 12.36 -11.08
C CYS A 584 11.53 11.71 -9.75
N SER A 585 12.51 11.12 -9.05
CA SER A 585 12.25 10.26 -7.89
C SER A 585 12.52 10.97 -6.56
N VAL A 586 13.59 11.76 -6.48
CA VAL A 586 14.09 12.39 -5.25
C VAL A 586 13.70 13.87 -5.18
N VAL A 587 14.06 14.68 -6.18
CA VAL A 587 13.81 16.13 -6.14
C VAL A 587 12.32 16.43 -6.13
N SER A 588 11.55 15.73 -6.96
CA SER A 588 10.10 15.85 -6.99
C SER A 588 9.45 15.47 -5.65
N ALA A 589 10.03 14.48 -4.96
CA ALA A 589 9.57 14.01 -3.67
C ALA A 589 9.86 15.04 -2.57
N MET A 590 11.07 15.61 -2.55
CA MET A 590 11.43 16.69 -1.64
C MET A 590 10.50 17.89 -1.79
N ARG A 591 10.24 18.32 -3.03
CA ARG A 591 9.33 19.43 -3.34
C ARG A 591 7.91 19.16 -2.88
N ALA A 592 7.41 17.94 -3.08
CA ALA A 592 6.06 17.57 -2.68
C ALA A 592 5.88 17.47 -1.15
N LEU A 593 6.93 17.09 -0.41
CA LEU A 593 6.82 16.71 1.01
C LEU A 593 7.38 17.73 2.00
N ARG A 594 8.28 18.63 1.59
CA ARG A 594 9.02 19.54 2.50
C ARG A 594 8.74 21.04 2.28
N ASP A 595 7.78 21.41 1.43
CA ASP A 595 7.48 22.82 1.11
C ASP A 595 8.77 23.65 0.83
N ASN A 596 9.53 23.18 -0.16
CA ASN A 596 10.57 23.89 -0.94
C ASN A 596 11.52 24.86 -0.20
N PRO A 597 12.70 24.41 0.30
CA PRO A 597 13.80 25.30 0.63
C PRO A 597 14.80 25.32 -0.55
N GLY A 598 14.82 26.40 -1.34
CA GLY A 598 16.07 26.79 -2.00
C GLY A 598 16.20 26.73 -3.52
N VAL A 599 15.15 26.45 -4.30
CA VAL A 599 15.17 26.81 -5.73
C VAL A 599 14.02 27.78 -5.98
N ALA A 600 14.32 29.07 -5.87
CA ALA A 600 13.42 30.12 -6.32
C ALA A 600 13.09 29.86 -7.79
N ALA A 601 11.80 29.72 -8.11
CA ALA A 601 11.32 29.72 -9.49
C ALA A 601 11.67 31.05 -10.20
N GLU A 602 12.02 32.09 -9.44
CA GLU A 602 12.33 33.45 -9.92
C GLU A 602 13.71 33.61 -10.58
N GLY A 603 14.47 32.53 -10.80
CA GLY A 603 15.73 32.55 -11.55
C GLY A 603 15.80 31.62 -12.77
N LEU A 604 14.72 30.89 -13.11
CA LEU A 604 14.75 29.78 -14.07
C LEU A 604 14.71 30.19 -15.56
N THR A 605 14.97 31.45 -15.89
CA THR A 605 15.05 31.90 -17.28
C THR A 605 16.35 32.65 -17.55
N ILE A 606 16.90 32.35 -18.73
CA ILE A 606 18.08 32.93 -19.38
C ILE A 606 19.38 32.18 -19.06
N ALA A 607 19.60 31.08 -19.78
CA ALA A 607 20.94 30.79 -20.25
C ALA A 607 21.13 31.51 -21.59
N ASP A 608 21.98 32.54 -21.61
CA ASP A 608 22.54 33.09 -22.83
C ASP A 608 23.16 31.96 -23.66
N VAL A 609 22.68 31.80 -24.89
CA VAL A 609 23.28 30.90 -25.87
C VAL A 609 24.39 31.67 -26.56
N GLY A 610 25.64 31.39 -26.15
CA GLY A 610 26.80 31.70 -26.96
C GLY A 610 26.66 31.05 -28.33
N HIS A 611 26.84 31.85 -29.36
CA HIS A 611 26.83 31.45 -30.77
C HIS A 611 27.93 30.42 -31.05
N ASP A 612 27.54 29.33 -31.71
CA ASP A 612 28.20 28.80 -32.92
C ASP A 612 27.21 27.98 -33.76
#